data_AF-A0A379AKX7-F1
#
_entry.id   AF-A0A379AKX7-F1
#
_cell.length_a   1.000
_cell.length_b   1.000
_cell.length_c   1.000
_cell.angle_alpha   90.00
_cell.angle_beta   90.00
_cell.angle_gamma   90.00
#
_symmetry.space_group_name_H-M   'P 1'
#
loop_
_entity.id
_entity.type
_entity.pdbx_description
1 polymer ?
#
loop_
_entity_poly.entity_id
_entity_poly.type
_entity_poly.pdbx_seq_one_letter_code
_entity_poly.pdbx_strand_id
1 'polypeptide(L)'
;MRDVLHALNLQPAQVMTVTPDQLQMLPETLNCAGWLLGVESEQTFNGVALTSASFNELISSGVAKRALWQQMCNHDSHLFTHP
;
A
#
# COMPACT_ATOMS: atom_id res chain seq x y z
N MET A 1 7.08 -8.14 -4.37
CA MET A 1 6.72 -7.47 -3.11
C MET A 1 7.91 -6.75 -2.49
N ARG A 2 9.09 -7.40 -2.37
CA ARG A 2 10.32 -6.73 -1.91
C ARG A 2 10.62 -5.42 -2.67
N ASP A 3 10.50 -5.43 -4.00
CA ASP A 3 10.77 -4.23 -4.81
C ASP A 3 9.80 -3.07 -4.51
N VAL A 4 8.54 -3.37 -4.19
CA VAL A 4 7.55 -2.35 -3.79
C VAL A 4 7.94 -1.73 -2.46
N LEU A 5 8.37 -2.55 -1.49
CA LEU A 5 8.86 -2.03 -0.21
C LEU A 5 10.11 -1.18 -0.39
N HIS A 6 11.05 -1.60 -1.24
CA HIS A 6 12.24 -0.81 -1.58
C HIS A 6 11.87 0.52 -2.23
N ALA A 7 10.91 0.53 -3.16
CA ALA A 7 10.44 1.75 -3.81
C ALA A 7 9.83 2.75 -2.81
N LEU A 8 9.20 2.25 -1.75
CA LEU A 8 8.67 3.03 -0.64
C LEU A 8 9.71 3.33 0.46
N ASN A 9 10.96 2.91 0.29
CA ASN A 9 12.02 3.02 1.30
C ASN A 9 11.65 2.36 2.66
N LEU A 10 10.89 1.26 2.61
CA LEU A 10 10.45 0.49 3.78
C LEU A 10 11.27 -0.79 3.96
N GLN A 11 11.67 -1.06 5.20
CA GLN A 11 12.21 -2.35 5.60
C GLN A 11 11.08 -3.34 5.93
N PRO A 12 11.25 -4.65 5.69
CA PRO A 12 10.23 -5.65 6.03
C PRO A 12 9.76 -5.59 7.49
N ALA A 13 10.64 -5.24 8.43
CA ALA A 13 10.30 -5.11 9.85
C ALA A 13 9.39 -3.90 10.17
N GLN A 14 9.24 -2.95 9.25
CA GLN A 14 8.35 -1.80 9.38
C GLN A 14 6.96 -2.06 8.80
N VAL A 15 6.72 -3.26 8.26
CA VAL A 15 5.48 -3.61 7.55
C VAL A 15 4.70 -4.65 8.34
N MET A 16 3.41 -4.39 8.53
CA MET A 16 2.47 -5.36 9.08
C MET A 16 1.57 -5.87 7.95
N THR A 17 1.61 -7.18 7.69
CA THR A 17 0.70 -7.83 6.74
C THR A 17 -0.51 -8.37 7.48
N VAL A 18 -1.70 -7.96 7.06
CA VAL A 18 -2.98 -8.45 7.60
C VAL A 18 -3.86 -8.98 6.48
N THR A 19 -4.70 -9.96 6.79
CA THR A 19 -5.77 -10.39 5.88
C THR A 19 -6.92 -9.38 5.91
N PRO A 20 -7.82 -9.38 4.91
CA PRO A 20 -9.02 -8.53 4.94
C PRO A 20 -9.87 -8.73 6.20
N ASP A 21 -10.00 -9.98 6.67
CA ASP A 21 -10.73 -10.28 7.91
C ASP A 21 -10.05 -9.67 9.14
N GLN A 22 -8.71 -9.69 9.20
CA GLN A 22 -7.96 -9.06 10.29
C GLN A 22 -8.00 -7.54 10.22
N LEU A 23 -8.06 -6.96 9.01
CA LEU A 23 -8.17 -5.52 8.81
C LEU A 23 -9.44 -4.97 9.48
N GLN A 24 -10.56 -5.71 9.40
CA GLN A 24 -11.82 -5.34 10.06
C GLN A 24 -11.76 -5.37 11.59
N MET A 25 -10.76 -6.04 12.17
CA MET A 25 -10.55 -6.11 13.61
C MET A 25 -9.68 -4.97 14.14
N LEU A 26 -9.09 -4.16 13.26
CA LEU A 26 -8.27 -3.03 13.63
C LEU A 26 -9.13 -1.81 14.01
N PRO A 27 -8.55 -0.79 14.67
CA PRO A 27 -9.27 0.45 14.96
C PRO A 27 -9.86 1.10 13.70
N GLU A 28 -11.00 1.76 13.85
CA GLU A 28 -11.72 2.42 12.74
C GLU A 28 -10.85 3.39 11.93
N THR A 29 -9.85 4.02 12.57
CA THR A 29 -8.86 4.87 11.91
C THR A 29 -7.46 4.39 12.23
N LEU A 30 -6.68 4.12 11.19
CA LEU A 30 -5.29 3.68 11.30
C LEU A 30 -4.34 4.85 11.07
N ASN A 31 -3.49 5.17 12.04
CA ASN A 31 -2.48 6.23 11.92
C ASN A 31 -1.22 5.76 11.18
N CYS A 32 -1.40 5.20 9.98
CA CYS A 32 -0.32 4.74 9.11
C CYS A 32 -0.78 4.75 7.65
N ALA A 33 0.18 4.62 6.73
CA ALA A 33 -0.12 4.35 5.33
C ALA A 33 -0.58 2.89 5.15
N GLY A 34 -1.54 2.69 4.25
CA GLY A 34 -2.05 1.38 3.86
C GLY A 34 -1.69 1.03 2.43
N TRP A 35 -1.52 -0.26 2.15
CA TRP A 35 -1.48 -0.78 0.79
C TRP A 35 -2.43 -1.97 0.65
N LEU A 36 -3.50 -1.77 -0.11
CA LEU A 36 -4.53 -2.77 -0.40
C LEU A 36 -4.20 -3.49 -1.71
N LEU A 37 -3.98 -4.80 -1.63
CA LEU A 37 -3.54 -5.63 -2.75
C LEU A 37 -4.69 -6.50 -3.27
N GLY A 38 -5.33 -6.06 -4.36
CA GLY A 38 -6.45 -6.78 -4.98
C GLY A 38 -7.70 -6.86 -4.12
N VAL A 39 -7.84 -5.95 -3.16
CA VAL A 39 -8.98 -5.89 -2.24
C VAL A 39 -9.48 -4.46 -2.15
N GLU A 40 -10.80 -4.34 -2.09
CA GLU A 40 -11.47 -3.09 -1.75
C GLU A 40 -11.75 -3.11 -0.24
N SER A 41 -11.55 -1.98 0.43
CA SER A 41 -11.79 -1.85 1.87
C SER A 41 -12.29 -0.46 2.19
N GLU A 42 -13.25 -0.37 3.11
CA GLU A 42 -13.74 0.88 3.68
C GLU A 42 -12.85 1.39 4.84
N GLN A 43 -11.77 0.69 5.15
CA GLN A 43 -10.84 1.06 6.22
C GLN A 43 -10.28 2.47 5.97
N THR A 44 -10.41 3.33 6.98
CA THR A 44 -9.82 4.67 6.92
C THR A 44 -8.38 4.64 7.42
N PHE A 45 -7.49 5.16 6.58
CA PHE A 45 -6.08 5.38 6.89
C PHE A 45 -5.84 6.88 7.07
N ASN A 46 -5.30 7.25 8.22
CA ASN A 46 -4.85 8.61 8.52
C ASN A 46 -3.49 8.81 7.85
N GLY A 47 -3.54 9.10 6.55
CA GLY A 47 -2.40 9.11 5.65
C GLY A 47 -2.83 8.80 4.22
N VAL A 48 -2.07 7.95 3.54
CA VAL A 48 -2.38 7.45 2.20
C VAL A 48 -2.78 5.97 2.24
N ALA A 49 -3.81 5.63 1.48
CA ALA A 49 -4.12 4.24 1.12
C ALA A 49 -3.81 4.03 -0.35
N LEU A 50 -2.79 3.22 -0.64
CA LEU A 50 -2.49 2.76 -2.00
C LEU A 50 -3.36 1.56 -2.33
N THR A 51 -3.83 1.47 -3.58
CA THR A 51 -4.58 0.33 -4.08
C THR A 51 -3.89 -0.26 -5.30
N SER A 52 -3.97 -1.57 -5.46
CA SER A 52 -3.41 -2.23 -6.64
C SER A 52 -4.23 -3.45 -7.02
N ALA A 53 -4.01 -3.92 -8.24
CA ALA A 53 -4.54 -5.20 -8.71
C ALA A 53 -4.11 -6.36 -7.82
N SER A 54 -4.74 -7.53 -7.99
CA SER A 54 -4.34 -8.76 -7.29
C SER A 54 -2.86 -9.07 -7.47
N PHE A 55 -2.27 -9.82 -6.55
CA PHE A 55 -0.83 -10.15 -6.61
C PHE A 55 -0.41 -10.78 -7.95
N ASN A 56 -1.20 -11.71 -8.46
CA ASN A 56 -0.93 -12.41 -9.73
C ASN A 56 -0.95 -11.44 -10.91
N GLU A 57 -1.93 -10.53 -10.94
CA GLU A 57 -2.03 -9.52 -12.00
C GLU A 57 -0.93 -8.46 -11.87
N LEU A 58 -0.62 -8.02 -10.64
CA LEU A 58 0.45 -7.06 -10.40
C LEU A 58 1.80 -7.60 -10.87
N ILE A 59 2.06 -8.91 -10.76
CA ILE A 59 3.29 -9.53 -11.27
C ILE A 59 3.29 -9.60 -12.81
N SER A 60 2.17 -9.95 -13.42
CA SER A 60 2.09 -10.22 -14.87
C SER A 60 1.84 -8.98 -15.73
N SER A 61 1.27 -7.91 -15.16
CA SER A 61 0.86 -6.71 -15.90
C SER A 61 1.82 -5.53 -15.67
N GLY A 62 2.53 -5.13 -16.72
CA GLY A 62 3.34 -3.92 -16.70
C GLY A 62 2.49 -2.63 -16.55
N VAL A 63 1.21 -2.67 -16.92
CA VAL A 63 0.28 -1.55 -16.71
C VAL A 63 -0.09 -1.44 -15.24
N ALA A 64 -0.41 -2.57 -14.58
CA ALA A 64 -0.72 -2.58 -13.15
C ALA A 64 0.45 -2.06 -12.29
N LYS A 65 1.69 -2.44 -12.63
CA LYS A 65 2.89 -1.92 -11.95
C LYS A 65 3.06 -0.41 -12.11
N ARG A 66 2.83 0.12 -13.32
CA ARG A 66 2.91 1.57 -13.59
C ARG A 66 1.81 2.34 -12.88
N ALA A 67 0.60 1.80 -12.82
CA ALA A 67 -0.49 2.40 -12.08
C ALA A 67 -0.15 2.52 -10.58
N LEU A 68 0.39 1.45 -9.98
CA LEU A 68 0.84 1.50 -8.57
C LEU A 68 1.97 2.53 -8.37
N TRP A 69 2.96 2.56 -9.26
CA TRP A 69 4.04 3.56 -9.19
C TRP A 69 3.51 4.99 -9.30
N GLN A 70 2.56 5.23 -10.22
CA GLN A 70 1.94 6.54 -10.36
C GLN A 70 1.16 6.95 -9.10
N GLN A 71 0.47 6.02 -8.44
CA GLN A 71 -0.16 6.31 -7.15
C GLN A 71 0.88 6.71 -6.10
N MET A 72 2.03 6.02 -6.00
CA MET A 72 3.11 6.40 -5.08
C MET A 72 3.60 7.82 -5.34
N CYS A 73 3.84 8.19 -6.61
CA CYS A 73 4.25 9.54 -6.98
C CYS A 73 3.18 10.60 -6.65
N ASN A 74 1.89 10.29 -6.82
CA ASN A 74 0.81 11.21 -6.48
C ASN A 74 0.71 11.49 -4.98
N HIS A 75 1.23 10.57 -4.15
CA HIS A 75 1.23 10.67 -2.70
C HIS A 75 2.64 10.83 -2.12
N ASP A 76 3.59 11.33 -2.93
CA ASP A 76 5.01 11.42 -2.59
C ASP A 76 5.23 12.14 -1.24
N SER A 77 4.56 13.28 -1.02
CA SER A 77 4.68 14.06 0.21
C SER A 77 4.23 13.32 1.48
N HIS A 78 3.33 12.35 1.36
CA HIS A 78 2.88 11.52 2.49
C HIS A 78 3.78 10.30 2.71
N LEU A 79 4.37 9.77 1.64
CA LEU A 79 5.17 8.55 1.66
C LEU A 79 6.65 8.82 1.96
N PHE A 80 7.16 9.96 1.50
CA PHE A 80 8.54 10.36 1.61
C PHE A 80 8.62 11.69 2.33
N THR A 81 9.06 11.66 3.59
CA THR A 81 9.38 12.89 4.32
C THR A 81 10.69 13.41 3.76
N HIS A 82 10.65 14.48 2.97
CA HIS A 82 11.86 15.14 2.51
C HIS A 82 12.62 15.73 3.73
N PRO A 83 13.92 15.46 3.88
CA PRO A 83 14.74 16.06 4.93
C PRO A 83 14.96 17.56 4.75
#